data_AF-A0A4R7ZWH5-F1
#
_entry.id   AF-A0A4R7ZWH5-F1
#
_cell.length_a   1.000
_cell.length_b   1.000
_cell.length_c   1.000
_cell.angle_alpha   90.00
_cell.angle_beta   90.00
_cell.angle_gamma   90.00
#
_symmetry.space_group_name_H-M   'P 1'
#
loop_
_entity.id
_entity.type
_entity.pdbx_description
1 polymer ?
#
loop_
_entity_poly.entity_id
_entity_poly.type
_entity_poly.pdbx_seq_one_letter_code
_entity_poly.pdbx_strand_id
1 'polypeptide(L)'
;MPSELQRVAQSLVDVLDEVPRVVAYLQRTAQVCRENAALVGSMSSNPAARMAAVQLDEAARRCEEAAHHASLAPQRARAWAEEMVTGVRVAGRAAPTERQQVRIELDSGEPDTGSATDRQVIELSTTDPDDVPQLSAPPPDATIRVDGKFEYDTDDAGRVISARAVLDLIDLGHPRDSAAQRKLVGKLPGDHAGHIFARIFRGPIGTLNLLPMRGSGVNLSQYKTLENHWRRLIEQGESIDVTVGFKYSDDSTRPDTIRVRYKHAGGVVRVAIDNKPERGKS
;
A
#
# COMPACT_ATOMS: atom_id res chain seq x y z
N MET A 1 -39.05 -18.34 -6.99
CA MET A 1 -38.03 -18.52 -5.93
C MET A 1 -36.85 -17.63 -6.29
N PRO A 2 -36.39 -16.73 -5.39
CA PRO A 2 -35.20 -15.92 -5.65
C PRO A 2 -33.98 -16.83 -5.84
N SER A 3 -33.09 -16.46 -6.76
CA SER A 3 -31.81 -17.15 -6.92
C SER A 3 -30.95 -16.99 -5.66
N GLU A 4 -29.95 -17.86 -5.49
CA GLU A 4 -28.97 -17.75 -4.41
C GLU A 4 -28.23 -16.41 -4.45
N LEU A 5 -27.86 -15.94 -5.65
CA LEU A 5 -27.27 -14.63 -5.88
C LEU A 5 -28.19 -13.47 -5.46
N GLN A 6 -29.50 -13.56 -5.73
CA GLN A 6 -30.47 -12.55 -5.29
C GLN A 6 -30.61 -12.50 -3.77
N ARG A 7 -30.51 -13.65 -3.08
CA ARG A 7 -30.51 -13.69 -1.61
C ARG A 7 -29.25 -13.06 -1.01
N VAL A 8 -28.09 -13.31 -1.61
CA VAL A 8 -26.82 -12.68 -1.20
C VAL A 8 -26.85 -11.17 -1.43
N ALA A 9 -27.36 -10.73 -2.59
CA ALA A 9 -27.51 -9.30 -2.89
C ALA A 9 -28.47 -8.61 -1.91
N GLN A 10 -29.60 -9.23 -1.59
CA GLN A 10 -30.53 -8.69 -0.59
C GLN A 10 -29.88 -8.59 0.80
N SER A 11 -29.20 -9.64 1.25
CA SER A 11 -28.49 -9.62 2.53
C SER A 11 -27.42 -8.53 2.59
N LEU A 12 -26.78 -8.21 1.47
CA LEU A 12 -25.82 -7.11 1.40
C LEU A 12 -26.50 -5.75 1.50
N VAL A 13 -27.64 -5.54 0.82
CA VAL A 13 -28.42 -4.30 0.94
C VAL A 13 -28.86 -4.08 2.39
N ASP A 14 -29.36 -5.12 3.05
CA ASP A 14 -29.81 -5.04 4.44
C ASP A 14 -28.66 -4.62 5.38
N VAL A 15 -27.45 -5.15 5.17
CA VAL A 15 -26.25 -4.74 5.92
C VAL A 15 -25.87 -3.28 5.61
N LEU A 16 -25.97 -2.86 4.35
CA LEU A 16 -25.65 -1.49 3.93
C LEU A 16 -26.65 -0.46 4.46
N ASP A 17 -27.92 -0.83 4.67
CA ASP A 17 -28.93 0.02 5.30
C ASP A 17 -28.64 0.28 6.79
N GLU A 18 -27.94 -0.64 7.45
CA GLU A 18 -27.52 -0.49 8.85
C GLU A 18 -26.27 0.39 9.01
N VAL A 19 -25.46 0.53 7.97
CA VAL A 19 -24.17 1.24 8.02
C VAL A 19 -24.30 2.69 8.53
N PRO A 20 -25.25 3.54 8.08
CA PRO A 20 -25.38 4.89 8.61
C PRO A 20 -25.60 4.93 10.12
N ARG A 21 -26.37 3.97 10.67
CA ARG A 21 -26.62 3.85 12.10
C ARG A 21 -25.34 3.45 12.84
N VAL A 22 -24.58 2.50 12.29
CA VAL A 22 -23.29 2.04 12.84
C VAL A 22 -22.25 3.17 12.82
N VAL A 23 -22.12 3.89 11.70
CA VAL A 23 -21.21 5.04 11.57
C VAL A 23 -21.54 6.12 12.59
N ALA A 24 -22.82 6.49 12.73
CA ALA A 24 -23.24 7.49 13.71
C ALA A 24 -23.00 7.03 15.15
N TYR A 25 -23.16 5.73 15.44
CA TYR A 25 -22.83 5.16 16.75
C TYR A 25 -21.33 5.26 17.04
N LEU A 26 -20.48 4.82 16.11
CA LEU A 26 -19.03 4.86 16.26
C LEU A 26 -18.49 6.28 16.43
N GLN A 27 -19.01 7.25 15.66
CA GLN A 27 -18.62 8.66 15.80
C GLN A 27 -18.99 9.24 17.17
N ARG A 28 -20.19 8.93 17.68
CA ARG A 28 -20.59 9.35 19.04
C ARG A 28 -19.71 8.71 20.10
N THR A 29 -19.42 7.42 19.99
CA THR A 29 -18.53 6.71 20.91
C THR A 29 -17.12 7.32 20.90
N ALA A 30 -16.56 7.61 19.73
CA ALA A 30 -15.25 8.26 19.61
C ALA A 30 -15.21 9.63 20.30
N GLN A 31 -16.26 10.43 20.11
CA GLN A 31 -16.38 11.74 20.74
C GLN A 31 -16.39 11.64 22.27
N VAL A 32 -17.23 10.75 22.82
CA VAL A 32 -17.33 10.53 24.27
C VAL A 32 -16.00 10.03 24.84
N CYS A 33 -15.31 9.12 24.16
CA CYS A 33 -14.00 8.63 24.59
C CYS A 33 -12.96 9.75 24.66
N ARG A 34 -12.90 10.63 23.66
CA ARG A 34 -11.98 11.78 23.64
C ARG A 34 -12.26 12.79 24.73
N GLU A 35 -13.52 13.15 24.94
CA GLU A 35 -13.91 14.09 25.99
C GLU A 35 -13.49 13.57 27.36
N ASN A 36 -13.73 12.29 27.65
CA ASN A 36 -13.32 11.67 28.90
C ASN A 36 -11.79 11.56 29.02
N ALA A 37 -11.08 11.24 27.94
CA ALA A 37 -9.61 11.21 27.93
C ALA A 37 -9.01 12.59 28.23
N ALA A 38 -9.56 13.65 27.63
CA ALA A 38 -9.13 15.03 27.85
C ALA A 38 -9.40 15.51 29.29
N LEU A 39 -10.58 15.20 29.83
CA LEU A 39 -10.94 15.50 31.22
C LEU A 39 -9.96 14.83 32.20
N VAL A 40 -9.73 13.52 32.04
CA VAL A 40 -8.81 12.78 32.93
C VAL A 40 -7.36 13.25 32.78
N GLY A 41 -6.93 13.55 31.56
CA GLY A 41 -5.58 14.09 31.29
C GLY A 41 -5.35 15.46 31.94
N SER A 42 -6.38 16.31 31.99
CA SER A 42 -6.29 17.64 32.59
C SER A 42 -6.47 17.67 34.11
N MET A 43 -7.24 16.73 34.68
CA MET A 43 -7.63 16.79 36.10
C MET A 43 -6.93 15.76 37.01
N SER A 44 -6.31 14.72 36.47
CA SER A 44 -5.77 13.62 37.28
C SER A 44 -4.25 13.45 37.19
N SER A 45 -3.60 13.43 38.34
CA SER A 45 -2.20 13.03 38.50
C SER A 45 -2.04 11.52 38.74
N ASN A 46 -3.13 10.76 38.87
CA ASN A 46 -3.10 9.33 39.13
C ASN A 46 -2.61 8.56 37.88
N PRO A 47 -1.55 7.73 37.99
CA PRO A 47 -1.00 6.98 36.86
C PRO A 47 -1.99 6.03 36.18
N ALA A 48 -2.85 5.35 36.96
CA ALA A 48 -3.86 4.44 36.42
C ALA A 48 -4.94 5.21 35.65
N ALA A 49 -5.35 6.37 36.14
CA ALA A 49 -6.30 7.24 35.45
C ALA A 49 -5.70 7.78 34.14
N ARG A 50 -4.43 8.20 34.13
CA ARG A 50 -3.75 8.63 32.89
C ARG A 50 -3.63 7.50 31.88
N MET A 51 -3.32 6.29 32.33
CA MET A 51 -3.28 5.13 31.45
C MET A 51 -4.67 4.83 30.85
N ALA A 52 -5.74 4.94 31.64
CA ALA A 52 -7.11 4.81 31.15
C ALA A 52 -7.45 5.90 30.12
N ALA A 53 -6.99 7.14 30.31
CA ALA A 53 -7.17 8.22 29.34
C ALA A 53 -6.49 7.93 27.99
N VAL A 54 -5.27 7.39 28.00
CA VAL A 54 -4.55 6.98 26.77
C VAL A 54 -5.32 5.87 26.05
N GLN A 55 -5.85 4.88 26.78
CA GLN A 55 -6.64 3.79 26.19
C GLN A 55 -7.96 4.28 25.60
N LEU A 56 -8.63 5.26 26.23
CA LEU A 56 -9.83 5.88 25.68
C LEU A 56 -9.53 6.69 24.41
N ASP A 57 -8.42 7.42 24.37
CA ASP A 57 -8.00 8.16 23.17
C ASP A 57 -7.69 7.21 21.99
N GLU A 58 -7.05 6.07 22.26
CA GLU A 58 -6.85 5.02 21.26
C GLU A 58 -8.18 4.40 20.80
N ALA A 59 -9.09 4.07 21.73
CA ALA A 59 -10.41 3.57 21.39
C ALA A 59 -11.20 4.55 20.50
N ALA A 60 -11.04 5.85 20.72
CA ALA A 60 -11.64 6.88 19.88
C ALA A 60 -11.09 6.85 18.45
N ARG A 61 -9.76 6.76 18.28
CA ARG A 61 -9.13 6.62 16.95
C ARG A 61 -9.66 5.39 16.21
N ARG A 62 -9.77 4.25 16.90
CA ARG A 62 -10.30 3.00 16.30
C ARG A 62 -11.75 3.14 15.89
N CYS A 63 -12.57 3.79 16.69
CA CYS A 63 -13.96 4.06 16.34
C CYS A 63 -14.07 4.96 15.09
N GLU A 64 -13.20 5.96 14.94
CA GLU A 64 -13.17 6.81 13.76
C GLU A 64 -12.68 6.08 12.51
N GLU A 65 -11.62 5.27 12.64
CA GLU A 65 -11.14 4.41 11.55
C GLU A 65 -12.27 3.47 11.09
N ALA A 66 -12.94 2.80 12.03
CA ALA A 66 -14.06 1.91 11.73
C ALA A 66 -15.25 2.66 11.10
N ALA A 67 -15.59 3.85 11.60
CA ALA A 67 -16.64 4.69 11.02
C ALA A 67 -16.28 5.15 9.60
N HIS A 68 -15.02 5.52 9.37
CA HIS A 68 -14.52 5.89 8.06
C HIS A 68 -14.64 4.71 7.09
N HIS A 69 -14.11 3.54 7.44
CA HIS A 69 -14.20 2.34 6.61
C HIS A 69 -15.66 1.93 6.33
N ALA A 70 -16.52 1.91 7.36
CA ALA A 70 -17.93 1.60 7.21
C ALA A 70 -18.63 2.61 6.28
N SER A 71 -18.30 3.89 6.34
CA SER A 71 -18.88 4.93 5.47
C SER A 71 -18.46 4.85 4.00
N LEU A 72 -17.39 4.11 3.67
CA LEU A 72 -16.89 3.93 2.29
C LEU A 72 -17.54 2.75 1.56
N ALA A 73 -17.94 1.71 2.29
CA ALA A 73 -18.65 0.54 1.78
C ALA A 73 -19.99 0.78 1.03
N PRO A 74 -20.81 1.83 1.31
CA PRO A 74 -22.17 1.93 0.79
C PRO A 74 -22.30 2.26 -0.69
N GLN A 75 -21.37 3.02 -1.29
CA GLN A 75 -21.69 3.66 -2.58
C GLN A 75 -21.55 2.75 -3.80
N ARG A 76 -20.70 1.73 -3.76
CA ARG A 76 -20.47 0.81 -4.90
C ARG A 76 -21.16 -0.53 -4.72
N ALA A 77 -21.18 -1.06 -3.49
CA ALA A 77 -21.83 -2.34 -3.18
C ALA A 77 -23.36 -2.26 -3.29
N ARG A 78 -23.96 -1.10 -2.96
CA ARG A 78 -25.40 -0.89 -3.04
C ARG A 78 -25.90 -0.86 -4.48
N ALA A 79 -25.24 -0.12 -5.37
CA ALA A 79 -25.62 -0.03 -6.78
C ALA A 79 -25.57 -1.41 -7.47
N TRP A 80 -24.50 -2.18 -7.22
CA TRP A 80 -24.38 -3.56 -7.70
C TRP A 80 -25.48 -4.46 -7.12
N ALA A 81 -25.76 -4.39 -5.81
CA ALA A 81 -26.76 -5.24 -5.17
C ALA A 81 -28.18 -4.90 -5.62
N GLU A 82 -28.52 -3.62 -5.76
CA GLU A 82 -29.81 -3.16 -6.29
C GLU A 82 -30.03 -3.58 -7.76
N GLU A 83 -28.98 -3.56 -8.59
CA GLU A 83 -29.03 -4.07 -9.98
C GLU A 83 -29.29 -5.57 -10.02
N MET A 84 -28.66 -6.36 -9.13
CA MET A 84 -28.87 -7.80 -9.03
C MET A 84 -30.25 -8.18 -8.48
N VAL A 85 -30.83 -7.36 -7.61
CA VAL A 85 -32.18 -7.56 -7.04
C VAL A 85 -33.28 -7.18 -8.04
N THR A 86 -33.11 -6.10 -8.80
CA THR A 86 -34.14 -5.57 -9.72
C THR A 86 -34.09 -6.14 -11.14
N GLY A 87 -32.94 -6.68 -11.57
CA GLY A 87 -32.75 -7.27 -12.90
C GLY A 87 -32.71 -6.26 -14.05
N VAL A 88 -32.70 -4.96 -13.76
CA VAL A 88 -32.64 -3.87 -14.75
C VAL A 88 -31.26 -3.22 -14.70
N ARG A 89 -30.50 -3.34 -15.80
CA ARG A 89 -29.26 -2.58 -15.98
C ARG A 89 -29.60 -1.10 -16.15
N VAL A 90 -29.35 -0.30 -15.11
CA VAL A 90 -29.44 1.16 -15.24
C VAL A 90 -28.12 1.64 -15.86
N ALA A 91 -28.19 2.16 -17.09
CA ALA A 91 -27.06 2.78 -17.77
C ALA A 91 -26.44 3.87 -16.87
N GLY A 92 -25.11 3.84 -16.81
CA GLY A 92 -24.29 4.53 -15.81
C GLY A 92 -24.68 5.98 -15.52
N ARG A 93 -24.78 6.29 -14.23
CA ARG A 93 -24.89 7.66 -13.73
C ARG A 93 -23.50 8.14 -13.28
N ALA A 94 -23.18 9.36 -13.69
CA ALA A 94 -21.88 10.02 -13.56
C ALA A 94 -21.29 9.96 -12.14
N ALA A 95 -19.96 9.84 -12.10
CA ALA A 95 -19.14 9.81 -10.88
C ALA A 95 -19.41 11.02 -9.97
N PRO A 96 -19.38 10.84 -8.63
CA PRO A 96 -19.48 11.97 -7.71
C PRO A 96 -18.25 12.86 -7.86
N THR A 97 -18.50 14.16 -7.99
CA THR A 97 -17.53 15.24 -8.14
C THR A 97 -16.43 15.22 -7.07
N GLU A 98 -15.19 15.26 -7.58
CA GLU A 98 -13.95 15.75 -6.97
C GLU A 98 -14.11 16.48 -5.63
N ARG A 99 -13.65 15.84 -4.56
CA ARG A 99 -12.96 16.55 -3.48
C ARG A 99 -11.66 15.84 -3.16
N GLN A 100 -10.58 16.61 -3.35
CA GLN A 100 -9.18 16.32 -3.04
C GLN A 100 -8.49 15.24 -3.91
N GLN A 101 -8.41 15.50 -5.22
CA GLN A 101 -7.36 14.90 -6.02
C GLN A 101 -6.02 15.52 -5.62
N VAL A 102 -5.15 14.67 -5.07
CA VAL A 102 -3.71 14.93 -4.99
C VAL A 102 -3.23 15.09 -6.43
N ARG A 103 -2.69 16.28 -6.76
CA ARG A 103 -2.11 16.56 -8.07
C ARG A 103 -0.82 15.76 -8.19
N ILE A 104 -0.90 14.58 -8.79
CA ILE A 104 0.27 13.78 -9.17
C ILE A 104 0.63 14.25 -10.57
N GLU A 105 1.79 14.90 -10.72
CA GLU A 105 2.29 15.29 -12.04
C GLU A 105 2.66 14.03 -12.82
N LEU A 106 1.90 13.79 -13.89
CA LEU A 106 2.03 12.64 -14.77
C LEU A 106 3.18 12.89 -15.75
N ASP A 107 4.34 12.29 -15.51
CA ASP A 107 5.36 12.11 -16.55
C ASP A 107 5.01 10.88 -17.40
N SER A 108 5.03 11.05 -18.72
CA SER A 108 4.56 10.07 -19.72
C SER A 108 5.56 8.97 -20.06
N GLY A 109 6.74 8.96 -19.44
CA GLY A 109 7.75 7.92 -19.68
C GLY A 109 7.28 6.52 -19.24
N GLU A 110 7.44 5.53 -20.12
CA GLU A 110 7.30 4.13 -19.70
C GLU A 110 8.44 3.75 -18.75
N PRO A 111 8.21 2.86 -17.76
CA PRO A 111 9.29 2.31 -16.97
C PRO A 111 10.28 1.62 -17.91
N ASP A 112 11.55 1.96 -17.78
CA ASP A 112 12.63 1.40 -18.59
C ASP A 112 12.79 -0.08 -18.20
N THR A 113 12.19 -0.95 -19.00
CA THR A 113 12.27 -2.39 -18.84
C THR A 113 13.39 -2.86 -19.75
N GLY A 114 14.63 -2.82 -19.24
CA GLY A 114 15.82 -3.18 -20.03
C GLY A 114 15.61 -4.47 -20.81
N SER A 115 16.02 -4.49 -22.08
CA SER A 115 15.76 -5.56 -23.08
C SER A 115 15.58 -6.95 -22.48
N ALA A 116 14.38 -7.50 -22.59
CA ALA A 116 13.93 -8.72 -21.90
C ALA A 116 14.35 -10.05 -22.56
N THR A 117 15.44 -10.08 -23.35
CA THR A 117 15.64 -11.17 -24.33
C THR A 117 16.66 -12.26 -23.99
N ASP A 118 17.36 -12.25 -22.83
CA ASP A 118 18.23 -13.39 -22.45
C ASP A 118 18.52 -13.53 -20.94
N ARG A 119 17.66 -13.01 -20.04
CA ARG A 119 17.88 -13.14 -18.59
C ARG A 119 17.54 -14.55 -18.10
N GLN A 120 18.39 -15.09 -17.22
CA GLN A 120 18.07 -16.35 -16.53
C GLN A 120 16.87 -16.13 -15.59
N VAL A 121 15.86 -16.99 -15.69
CA VAL A 121 14.73 -16.99 -14.75
C VAL A 121 15.07 -17.84 -13.52
N ILE A 122 14.91 -17.27 -12.33
CA ILE A 122 15.18 -17.91 -11.04
C ILE A 122 13.92 -17.83 -10.19
N GLU A 123 13.44 -18.96 -9.69
CA GLU A 123 12.31 -19.04 -8.76
C GLU A 123 12.86 -19.17 -7.33
N LEU A 124 12.43 -18.29 -6.43
CA LEU A 124 12.82 -18.28 -5.02
C LEU A 124 11.58 -18.27 -4.13
N SER A 125 11.71 -18.77 -2.90
CA SER A 125 10.70 -18.62 -1.85
C SER A 125 11.22 -17.88 -0.63
N THR A 126 10.39 -17.01 -0.05
CA THR A 126 10.70 -16.38 1.23
C THR A 126 10.64 -17.33 2.41
N THR A 127 10.08 -18.52 2.21
CA THR A 127 9.94 -19.56 3.25
C THR A 127 11.01 -20.65 3.17
N ASP A 128 11.77 -20.70 2.07
CA ASP A 128 12.88 -21.63 1.91
C ASP A 128 14.19 -21.00 2.46
N PRO A 129 14.79 -21.56 3.52
CA PRO A 129 16.05 -21.05 4.06
C PRO A 129 17.21 -21.05 3.05
N ASP A 130 17.20 -21.95 2.06
CA ASP A 130 18.27 -22.06 1.06
C ASP A 130 18.24 -20.92 0.04
N ASP A 131 17.09 -20.26 -0.12
CA ASP A 131 16.88 -19.13 -1.03
C ASP A 131 17.20 -17.76 -0.40
N VAL A 132 17.19 -17.67 0.94
CA VAL A 132 17.45 -16.43 1.70
C VAL A 132 18.75 -15.73 1.31
N PRO A 133 19.88 -16.42 1.03
CA PRO A 133 21.10 -15.78 0.54
C PRO A 133 20.88 -15.01 -0.77
N GLN A 134 20.18 -15.60 -1.75
CA GLN A 134 19.92 -14.94 -3.04
C GLN A 134 18.90 -13.79 -2.92
N LEU A 135 17.90 -13.91 -2.02
CA LEU A 135 17.01 -12.79 -1.67
C LEU A 135 17.77 -11.61 -1.02
N SER A 136 18.91 -11.89 -0.38
CA SER A 136 19.77 -10.90 0.30
C SER A 136 20.96 -10.43 -0.54
N ALA A 137 21.22 -11.09 -1.67
CA ALA A 137 22.29 -10.77 -2.61
C ALA A 137 21.83 -11.24 -4.01
N PRO A 138 20.99 -10.44 -4.69
CA PRO A 138 20.39 -10.83 -5.96
C PRO A 138 21.47 -11.11 -7.01
N PRO A 139 21.35 -12.21 -7.78
CA PRO A 139 22.27 -12.48 -8.88
C PRO A 139 22.15 -11.42 -9.98
N PRO A 140 23.24 -11.18 -10.73
CA PRO A 140 23.22 -10.28 -11.87
C PRO A 140 22.45 -10.88 -13.06
N ASP A 141 21.97 -10.02 -13.95
CA ASP A 141 21.35 -10.37 -15.24
C ASP A 141 20.23 -11.43 -15.14
N ALA A 142 19.42 -11.35 -14.08
CA ALA A 142 18.41 -12.35 -13.76
C ALA A 142 17.00 -11.75 -13.74
N THR A 143 16.01 -12.60 -14.05
CA THR A 143 14.61 -12.38 -13.72
C THR A 143 14.28 -13.29 -12.53
N ILE A 144 14.05 -12.70 -11.37
CA ILE A 144 13.83 -13.40 -10.11
C ILE A 144 12.34 -13.36 -9.79
N ARG A 145 11.71 -14.51 -9.67
CA ARG A 145 10.33 -14.67 -9.23
C ARG A 145 10.29 -15.17 -7.81
N VAL A 146 9.50 -14.53 -6.97
CA VAL A 146 9.42 -14.81 -5.54
C VAL A 146 8.00 -15.14 -5.14
N ASP A 147 7.83 -16.30 -4.50
CA ASP A 147 6.55 -16.83 -4.00
C ASP A 147 5.42 -16.84 -5.06
N GLY A 148 5.79 -16.96 -6.35
CA GLY A 148 4.86 -16.94 -7.48
C GLY A 148 4.07 -15.63 -7.67
N LYS A 149 4.44 -14.56 -6.97
CA LYS A 149 3.69 -13.28 -6.94
C LYS A 149 4.53 -12.08 -7.38
N PHE A 150 5.78 -12.03 -6.96
CA PHE A 150 6.65 -10.90 -7.22
C PHE A 150 7.69 -11.28 -8.27
N GLU A 151 7.96 -10.38 -9.19
CA GLU A 151 9.00 -10.57 -10.20
C GLU A 151 9.93 -9.37 -10.20
N TYR A 152 11.23 -9.62 -10.28
CA TYR A 152 12.27 -8.61 -10.26
C TYR A 152 13.23 -8.85 -11.41
N ASP A 153 13.64 -7.79 -12.10
CA ASP A 153 14.75 -7.87 -13.06
C ASP A 153 15.96 -7.16 -12.46
N THR A 154 17.12 -7.81 -12.55
CA THR A 154 18.42 -7.25 -12.16
C THR A 154 19.27 -6.87 -13.35
N ASP A 155 20.20 -5.93 -13.14
CA ASP A 155 21.29 -5.65 -14.07
C ASP A 155 22.54 -6.50 -13.79
N ASP A 156 23.61 -6.21 -14.52
CA ASP A 156 24.91 -6.88 -14.46
C ASP A 156 25.62 -6.77 -13.09
N ALA A 157 25.21 -5.81 -12.26
CA ALA A 157 25.68 -5.63 -10.90
C ALA A 157 24.75 -6.25 -9.84
N GLY A 158 23.65 -6.90 -10.25
CA GLY A 158 22.64 -7.45 -9.34
C GLY A 158 21.73 -6.38 -8.72
N ARG A 159 21.72 -5.15 -9.25
CA ARG A 159 20.80 -4.09 -8.80
C ARG A 159 19.43 -4.33 -9.42
N VAL A 160 18.37 -4.18 -8.63
CA VAL A 160 17.00 -4.29 -9.15
C VAL A 160 16.69 -3.10 -10.05
N ILE A 161 16.44 -3.35 -11.33
CA ILE A 161 16.06 -2.33 -12.31
C ILE A 161 14.55 -2.27 -12.56
N SER A 162 13.83 -3.36 -12.28
CA SER A 162 12.38 -3.46 -12.40
C SER A 162 11.81 -4.42 -11.36
N ALA A 163 10.61 -4.14 -10.86
CA ALA A 163 9.85 -4.99 -9.97
C ALA A 163 8.36 -4.97 -10.35
N ARG A 164 7.73 -6.14 -10.41
CA ARG A 164 6.34 -6.34 -10.85
C ARG A 164 5.57 -7.19 -9.86
N ALA A 165 4.32 -6.83 -9.60
CA ALA A 165 3.40 -7.64 -8.83
C ALA A 165 1.94 -7.25 -9.07
N VAL A 166 1.05 -8.23 -8.96
CA VAL A 166 -0.39 -7.99 -8.80
C VAL A 166 -0.69 -7.91 -7.30
N LEU A 167 -1.15 -6.76 -6.82
CA LEU A 167 -1.49 -6.55 -5.42
C LEU A 167 -3.02 -6.61 -5.25
N ASP A 168 -3.46 -7.46 -4.34
CA ASP A 168 -4.86 -7.88 -4.19
C ASP A 168 -5.23 -8.24 -2.73
N LEU A 169 -4.25 -8.12 -1.81
CA LEU A 169 -4.40 -8.51 -0.41
C LEU A 169 -3.62 -7.56 0.51
N ILE A 170 -4.21 -7.27 1.68
CA ILE A 170 -3.55 -6.57 2.79
C ILE A 170 -3.30 -7.54 3.94
N ASP A 171 -2.04 -7.63 4.36
CA ASP A 171 -1.59 -8.45 5.49
C ASP A 171 -0.88 -7.57 6.52
N LEU A 172 -1.63 -7.13 7.54
CA LEU A 172 -1.07 -6.33 8.63
C LEU A 172 -0.15 -7.13 9.57
N GLY A 173 -0.14 -8.46 9.46
CA GLY A 173 0.68 -9.36 10.28
C GLY A 173 2.04 -9.72 9.68
N HIS A 174 2.19 -9.62 8.34
CA HIS A 174 3.37 -10.08 7.60
C HIS A 174 4.70 -9.62 8.21
N PRO A 175 5.67 -10.48 8.54
CA PRO A 175 6.83 -10.09 9.37
C PRO A 175 7.71 -8.99 8.76
N ARG A 176 8.43 -8.25 9.61
CA ARG A 176 9.41 -7.24 9.19
C ARG A 176 10.82 -7.82 9.21
N ASP A 177 11.52 -7.77 8.08
CA ASP A 177 12.93 -8.15 8.00
C ASP A 177 13.85 -6.98 8.39
N SER A 178 14.03 -6.82 9.71
CA SER A 178 14.92 -5.78 10.24
C SER A 178 16.40 -6.02 9.93
N ALA A 179 16.80 -7.25 9.61
CA ALA A 179 18.18 -7.57 9.29
C ALA A 179 18.54 -7.06 7.89
N ALA A 180 17.69 -7.32 6.90
CA ALA A 180 17.86 -6.79 5.54
C ALA A 180 17.92 -5.27 5.51
N GLN A 181 17.04 -4.57 6.25
CA GLN A 181 17.06 -3.11 6.32
C GLN A 181 18.38 -2.51 6.85
N ARG A 182 19.03 -3.22 7.77
CA ARG A 182 20.36 -2.82 8.29
C ARG A 182 21.45 -3.12 7.27
N LYS A 183 21.39 -4.28 6.62
CA LYS A 183 22.41 -4.77 5.66
C LYS A 183 22.37 -4.05 4.32
N LEU A 184 21.26 -3.40 3.95
CA LEU A 184 21.15 -2.68 2.68
C LEU A 184 22.29 -1.66 2.50
N VAL A 185 23.05 -1.84 1.42
CA VAL A 185 24.19 -1.00 1.02
C VAL A 185 23.73 0.21 0.20
N GLY A 186 24.59 1.23 0.07
CA GLY A 186 24.34 2.41 -0.77
C GLY A 186 23.46 3.50 -0.18
N LYS A 187 23.04 3.37 1.09
CA LYS A 187 22.33 4.45 1.81
C LYS A 187 23.25 5.63 2.08
N LEU A 188 22.76 6.83 1.78
CA LEU A 188 23.37 8.10 2.18
C LEU A 188 22.75 8.60 3.50
N PRO A 189 23.39 9.56 4.20
CA PRO A 189 22.77 10.19 5.37
C PRO A 189 21.38 10.74 5.02
N GLY A 190 20.38 10.38 5.84
CA GLY A 190 18.98 10.74 5.61
C GLY A 190 18.20 9.74 4.73
N ASP A 191 18.84 8.72 4.17
CA ASP A 191 18.13 7.64 3.47
C ASP A 191 17.56 6.60 4.43
N HIS A 192 16.45 6.00 4.02
CA HIS A 192 15.87 4.80 4.59
C HIS A 192 16.12 3.60 3.67
N ALA A 193 16.03 2.39 4.25
CA ALA A 193 15.81 1.17 3.48
C ALA A 193 14.33 1.08 3.13
N GLY A 194 13.96 1.72 2.02
CA GLY A 194 12.58 1.77 1.53
C GLY A 194 12.19 0.48 0.85
N HIS A 195 10.98 0.00 1.12
CA HIS A 195 10.45 -1.19 0.45
C HIS A 195 10.02 -0.85 -0.97
N ILE A 196 10.25 -1.76 -1.93
CA ILE A 196 9.64 -1.67 -3.25
C ILE A 196 8.16 -2.02 -3.13
N PHE A 197 7.86 -3.21 -2.61
CA PHE A 197 6.53 -3.59 -2.16
C PHE A 197 6.47 -3.63 -0.65
N ALA A 198 5.60 -2.81 -0.05
CA ALA A 198 5.44 -2.72 1.39
C ALA A 198 5.14 -4.10 2.03
N ARG A 199 5.55 -4.24 3.29
CA ARG A 199 5.23 -5.40 4.15
C ARG A 199 3.75 -5.78 4.09
N ILE A 200 2.86 -4.79 4.11
CA ILE A 200 1.40 -5.02 4.10
C ILE A 200 0.89 -5.66 2.81
N PHE A 201 1.65 -5.61 1.72
CA PHE A 201 1.32 -6.28 0.47
C PHE A 201 1.98 -7.66 0.34
N ARG A 202 2.54 -8.18 1.45
CA ARG A 202 3.40 -9.37 1.51
C ARG A 202 4.69 -9.23 0.70
N GLY A 203 5.24 -8.02 0.64
CA GLY A 203 6.54 -7.79 0.00
C GLY A 203 7.60 -8.79 0.50
N PRO A 204 8.42 -9.37 -0.39
CA PRO A 204 9.46 -10.33 -0.03
C PRO A 204 10.44 -9.79 1.01
N ILE A 205 11.05 -10.72 1.75
CA ILE A 205 12.17 -10.46 2.66
C ILE A 205 13.49 -10.25 1.90
N GLY A 206 14.59 -10.00 2.61
CA GLY A 206 15.89 -9.77 1.97
C GLY A 206 16.03 -8.36 1.37
N THR A 207 17.21 -8.08 0.83
CA THR A 207 17.52 -6.77 0.24
C THR A 207 16.98 -6.62 -1.18
N LEU A 208 16.60 -7.71 -1.85
CA LEU A 208 15.96 -7.70 -3.17
C LEU A 208 14.76 -6.73 -3.22
N ASN A 209 13.97 -6.67 -2.14
CA ASN A 209 12.78 -5.83 -2.06
C ASN A 209 13.04 -4.48 -1.35
N LEU A 210 14.30 -4.04 -1.26
CA LEU A 210 14.71 -2.83 -0.56
C LEU A 210 15.60 -1.93 -1.43
N LEU A 211 15.41 -0.61 -1.30
CA LEU A 211 16.24 0.39 -1.98
C LEU A 211 16.62 1.54 -1.05
N PRO A 212 17.80 2.15 -1.25
CA PRO A 212 18.12 3.43 -0.62
C PRO A 212 17.16 4.51 -1.15
N MET A 213 16.31 5.01 -0.27
CA MET A 213 15.32 6.05 -0.58
C MET A 213 15.46 7.22 0.37
N ARG A 214 15.42 8.46 -0.14
CA ARG A 214 15.43 9.64 0.73
C ARG A 214 14.29 9.58 1.75
N GLY A 215 14.60 9.66 3.04
CA GLY A 215 13.66 9.42 4.11
C GLY A 215 12.44 10.34 4.08
N SER A 216 12.66 11.65 4.24
CA SER A 216 11.61 12.66 4.43
C SER A 216 10.74 12.91 3.20
N GLY A 217 11.36 13.10 2.03
CA GLY A 217 10.68 13.55 0.81
C GLY A 217 10.34 12.45 -0.20
N VAL A 218 10.77 11.21 0.02
CA VAL A 218 10.47 10.07 -0.88
C VAL A 218 9.81 8.95 -0.09
N ASN A 219 10.56 8.27 0.78
CA ASN A 219 10.07 7.08 1.47
C ASN A 219 8.90 7.37 2.40
N LEU A 220 8.96 8.42 3.22
CA LEU A 220 7.88 8.80 4.16
C LEU A 220 6.82 9.72 3.54
N SER A 221 7.00 10.14 2.28
CA SER A 221 6.12 11.09 1.60
C SER A 221 5.58 10.51 0.30
N GLN A 222 6.17 10.85 -0.87
CA GLN A 222 5.65 10.46 -2.18
C GLN A 222 5.37 8.95 -2.31
N TYR A 223 6.33 8.11 -1.91
CA TYR A 223 6.17 6.66 -2.01
C TYR A 223 5.11 6.12 -1.05
N LYS A 224 5.11 6.60 0.21
CA LYS A 224 4.07 6.28 1.20
C LYS A 224 2.66 6.69 0.74
N THR A 225 2.53 7.81 0.02
CA THR A 225 1.25 8.22 -0.57
C THR A 225 0.78 7.23 -1.64
N LEU A 226 1.68 6.69 -2.47
CA LEU A 226 1.35 5.63 -3.43
C LEU A 226 0.94 4.35 -2.73
N GLU A 227 1.71 3.89 -1.74
CA GLU A 227 1.38 2.68 -0.95
C GLU A 227 0.00 2.83 -0.26
N ASN A 228 -0.28 3.99 0.34
CA ASN A 228 -1.59 4.25 0.94
C ASN A 228 -2.72 4.29 -0.09
N HIS A 229 -2.45 4.72 -1.33
CA HIS A 229 -3.43 4.67 -2.39
C HIS A 229 -3.71 3.24 -2.85
N TRP A 230 -2.66 2.46 -3.10
CA TRP A 230 -2.75 1.04 -3.41
C TRP A 230 -3.52 0.25 -2.35
N ARG A 231 -3.19 0.49 -1.08
CA ARG A 231 -3.92 -0.08 0.05
C ARG A 231 -5.41 0.22 -0.04
N ARG A 232 -5.79 1.48 -0.26
CA ARG A 232 -7.20 1.88 -0.39
C ARG A 232 -7.90 1.19 -1.57
N LEU A 233 -7.23 1.04 -2.71
CA LEU A 233 -7.79 0.33 -3.87
C LEU A 233 -8.02 -1.16 -3.56
N ILE A 234 -7.06 -1.81 -2.90
CA ILE A 234 -7.18 -3.22 -2.50
C ILE A 234 -8.26 -3.40 -1.43
N GLU A 235 -8.35 -2.51 -0.45
CA GLU A 235 -9.43 -2.49 0.55
C GLU A 235 -10.81 -2.24 -0.08
N GLN A 236 -10.87 -1.66 -1.29
CA GLN A 236 -12.08 -1.52 -2.09
C GLN A 236 -12.37 -2.74 -2.99
N GLY A 237 -11.57 -3.81 -2.88
CA GLY A 237 -11.72 -5.04 -3.65
C GLY A 237 -11.10 -4.99 -5.05
N GLU A 238 -10.31 -3.95 -5.37
CA GLU A 238 -9.57 -3.90 -6.63
C GLU A 238 -8.30 -4.76 -6.56
N SER A 239 -7.97 -5.38 -7.68
CA SER A 239 -6.64 -5.94 -7.93
C SER A 239 -5.86 -4.93 -8.77
N ILE A 240 -4.63 -4.62 -8.36
CA ILE A 240 -3.79 -3.62 -9.01
C ILE A 240 -2.52 -4.28 -9.58
N ASP A 241 -2.27 -4.07 -10.87
CA ASP A 241 -1.07 -4.55 -11.55
C ASP A 241 -0.02 -3.43 -11.49
N VAL A 242 1.03 -3.63 -10.69
CA VAL A 242 2.06 -2.63 -10.38
C VAL A 242 3.39 -3.04 -11.02
N THR A 243 4.02 -2.09 -11.71
CA THR A 243 5.40 -2.14 -12.18
C THR A 243 6.16 -0.95 -11.63
N VAL A 244 7.32 -1.19 -11.01
CA VAL A 244 8.22 -0.16 -10.52
C VAL A 244 9.57 -0.33 -11.19
N GLY A 245 10.03 0.69 -11.91
CA GLY A 245 11.34 0.74 -12.55
C GLY A 245 12.28 1.71 -11.84
N PHE A 246 13.58 1.44 -11.93
CA PHE A 246 14.62 2.19 -11.24
C PHE A 246 15.69 2.65 -12.22
N LYS A 247 16.09 3.91 -12.12
CA LYS A 247 17.22 4.46 -12.88
C LYS A 247 18.37 4.79 -11.94
N TYR A 248 19.55 4.36 -12.29
CA TYR A 248 20.80 4.58 -11.57
C TYR A 248 21.73 5.48 -12.39
N SER A 249 22.56 6.27 -11.71
CA SER A 249 23.73 6.93 -12.28
C SER A 249 24.93 6.02 -12.08
N ASP A 250 25.72 5.86 -13.15
CA ASP A 250 27.01 5.17 -13.13
C ASP A 250 26.95 3.83 -12.36
N ASP A 251 27.92 3.62 -11.46
CA ASP A 251 28.07 2.43 -10.62
C ASP A 251 27.31 2.54 -9.27
N SER A 252 26.40 3.51 -9.11
CA SER A 252 25.65 3.70 -7.87
C SER A 252 24.71 2.53 -7.59
N THR A 253 24.65 2.04 -6.34
CA THR A 253 23.63 1.07 -5.89
C THR A 253 22.36 1.76 -5.36
N ARG A 254 22.33 3.10 -5.39
CA ARG A 254 21.18 3.93 -5.01
C ARG A 254 20.52 4.50 -6.26
N PRO A 255 19.21 4.28 -6.48
CA PRO A 255 18.54 4.80 -7.67
C PRO A 255 18.33 6.31 -7.54
N ASP A 256 18.51 7.02 -8.65
CA ASP A 256 18.22 8.45 -8.77
C ASP A 256 16.74 8.71 -9.04
N THR A 257 16.07 7.78 -9.73
CA THR A 257 14.66 7.93 -10.10
C THR A 257 13.92 6.62 -9.90
N ILE A 258 12.72 6.73 -9.34
CA ILE A 258 11.77 5.64 -9.19
C ILE A 258 10.58 5.93 -10.11
N ARG A 259 10.29 5.05 -11.07
CA ARG A 259 9.17 5.16 -12.00
C ARG A 259 8.14 4.09 -11.70
N VAL A 260 6.97 4.51 -11.28
CA VAL A 260 5.86 3.63 -10.94
C VAL A 260 4.83 3.69 -12.06
N ARG A 261 4.39 2.54 -12.54
CA ARG A 261 3.21 2.38 -13.38
C ARG A 261 2.29 1.38 -12.72
N TYR A 262 1.01 1.70 -12.54
CA TYR A 262 0.05 0.69 -12.11
C TYR A 262 -1.29 0.81 -12.81
N LYS A 263 -1.93 -0.33 -13.05
CA LYS A 263 -3.27 -0.43 -13.63
C LYS A 263 -4.26 -0.86 -12.55
N HIS A 264 -5.38 -0.15 -12.49
CA HIS A 264 -6.52 -0.47 -11.64
C HIS A 264 -7.83 -0.18 -12.39
N ALA A 265 -9.00 -0.32 -11.76
CA ALA A 265 -10.28 -0.18 -12.46
C ALA A 265 -10.49 1.23 -13.07
N GLY A 266 -9.89 2.26 -12.46
CA GLY A 266 -9.94 3.65 -12.93
C GLY A 266 -8.98 3.97 -14.08
N GLY A 267 -8.14 3.02 -14.51
CA GLY A 267 -7.20 3.20 -15.61
C GLY A 267 -5.74 2.95 -15.21
N VAL A 268 -4.82 3.51 -16.00
CA VAL A 268 -3.38 3.39 -15.80
C VAL A 268 -2.84 4.69 -15.20
N VAL A 269 -2.12 4.58 -14.09
CA VAL A 269 -1.43 5.69 -13.44
C VAL A 269 0.07 5.52 -13.64
N ARG A 270 0.76 6.63 -13.92
CA ARG A 270 2.23 6.70 -14.05
C ARG A 270 2.77 7.79 -13.14
N VAL A 271 3.82 7.51 -12.39
CA VAL A 271 4.44 8.45 -11.43
C VAL A 271 5.94 8.34 -11.54
N ALA A 272 6.63 9.46 -11.66
CA ALA A 272 8.08 9.54 -11.56
C ALA A 272 8.46 10.27 -10.28
N ILE A 273 9.33 9.67 -9.48
CA ILE A 273 9.81 10.22 -8.22
C ILE A 273 11.31 10.46 -8.33
N ASP A 274 11.71 11.72 -8.19
CA ASP A 274 13.12 12.11 -8.05
C ASP A 274 13.62 11.72 -6.65
N ASN A 275 14.53 10.74 -6.61
CA ASN A 275 15.12 10.22 -5.38
C ASN A 275 16.42 10.92 -5.03
N LYS A 276 16.68 12.16 -5.44
CA LYS A 276 17.89 12.90 -5.02
C LYS A 276 18.10 12.88 -3.50
N PRO A 277 19.35 12.70 -3.03
CA PRO A 277 19.68 12.75 -1.60
C PRO A 277 19.34 14.12 -1.01
N GLU A 278 19.16 14.17 0.32
CA GLU A 278 19.08 15.47 0.99
C GLU A 278 20.39 16.23 0.76
N ARG A 279 20.29 17.48 0.29
CA ARG A 279 21.44 18.36 0.25
C ARG A 279 21.86 18.60 1.70
N GLY A 280 23.08 18.19 2.05
CA GLY A 280 23.66 18.54 3.34
C GLY A 280 23.57 20.04 3.53
N LYS A 281 23.17 20.49 4.73
CA LYS A 281 23.42 21.87 5.14
C LYS A 281 24.93 22.01 5.26
N SER A 282 25.56 22.54 4.22
CA SER A 282 26.94 23.05 4.27
C SER A 282 27.04 24.20 5.25
#